data_AF-A0A447QMD0-F1
#
_entry.id   AF-A0A447QMD0-F1
#
_cell.length_a   1.000
_cell.length_b   1.000
_cell.length_c   1.000
_cell.angle_alpha   90.00
_cell.angle_beta   90.00
_cell.angle_gamma   90.00
#
_symmetry.space_group_name_H-M   'P 1'
#
loop_
_entity.id
_entity.type
_entity.pdbx_description
1 polymer ?
#
loop_
_entity_poly.entity_id
_entity_poly.type
_entity_poly.pdbx_seq_one_letter_code
_entity_poly.pdbx_strand_id
1 'polypeptide(L)'
;MALARMLFSQDKDAQAYAQLQRVAADSAGRDEAADLWLDKVKAMPVSSDSVAALNRFLGVFTSGEQADSARQELARQQTLLADPAYQARARGLAQVGKAAAAPRSRN
;
A
#
# COMPACT_ATOMS: atom_id res chain seq x y z
N MET A 1 3.45 -10.36 -14.90
CA MET A 1 3.87 -9.11 -14.23
C MET A 1 3.32 -7.82 -14.85
N ALA A 2 3.31 -7.65 -16.18
CA ALA A 2 2.83 -6.42 -16.84
C ALA A 2 1.40 -5.99 -16.43
N LEU A 3 0.49 -6.96 -16.27
CA LEU A 3 -0.89 -6.68 -15.84
C LEU A 3 -0.98 -6.07 -14.43
N ALA A 4 -0.18 -6.55 -13.47
CA ALA A 4 -0.18 -6.00 -12.12
C ALA A 4 0.29 -4.54 -12.11
N ARG A 5 1.38 -4.24 -12.85
CA ARG A 5 1.88 -2.86 -13.04
C ARG A 5 0.80 -1.95 -13.64
N MET A 6 0.13 -2.42 -14.69
CA MET A 6 -0.95 -1.69 -15.34
C MET A 6 -2.15 -1.44 -14.41
N LEU A 7 -2.48 -2.38 -13.53
CA LEU A 7 -3.56 -2.23 -12.55
C LEU A 7 -3.19 -1.20 -11.47
N PHE A 8 -1.95 -1.22 -10.98
CA PHE A 8 -1.45 -0.18 -10.07
C PHE A 8 -1.48 1.22 -10.70
N SER A 9 -1.18 1.34 -11.99
CA SER A 9 -1.30 2.62 -12.72
C SER A 9 -2.75 3.09 -12.93
N GLN A 10 -3.74 2.22 -12.71
CA GLN A 10 -5.16 2.55 -12.81
C GLN A 10 -5.81 2.74 -11.43
N ASP A 11 -5.02 2.88 -10.36
CA ASP A 11 -5.51 2.91 -8.97
C ASP A 11 -6.33 1.65 -8.59
N LYS A 12 -6.11 0.53 -9.29
CA LYS A 12 -6.77 -0.76 -9.07
C LYS A 12 -5.92 -1.68 -8.20
N ASP A 13 -5.44 -1.17 -7.08
CA ASP A 13 -4.49 -1.87 -6.19
C ASP A 13 -5.01 -3.24 -5.76
N ALA A 14 -6.29 -3.33 -5.39
CA ALA A 14 -6.90 -4.60 -4.97
C ALA A 14 -6.81 -5.70 -6.05
N GLN A 15 -7.00 -5.34 -7.33
CA GLN A 15 -6.89 -6.25 -8.47
C GLN A 15 -5.44 -6.54 -8.79
N ALA A 16 -4.56 -5.53 -8.70
CA ALA A 16 -3.13 -5.67 -8.90
C ALA A 16 -2.54 -6.68 -7.91
N TYR A 17 -2.91 -6.56 -6.63
CA TYR A 17 -2.52 -7.52 -5.61
C TYR A 17 -3.05 -8.91 -5.88
N ALA A 18 -4.33 -9.08 -6.23
CA ALA A 18 -4.87 -10.40 -6.60
C ALA A 18 -4.10 -11.04 -7.78
N GLN A 19 -3.68 -10.23 -8.75
CA GLN A 19 -2.83 -10.69 -9.85
C GLN A 19 -1.43 -11.09 -9.37
N LEU A 20 -0.82 -10.31 -8.47
CA LEU A 20 0.47 -10.67 -7.85
C LEU A 20 0.38 -11.98 -7.06
N GLN A 21 -0.73 -12.24 -6.35
CA GLN A 21 -0.92 -13.51 -5.65
C GLN A 21 -0.92 -14.69 -6.61
N ARG A 22 -1.56 -14.56 -7.78
CA ARG A 22 -1.51 -15.61 -8.82
C ARG A 22 -0.10 -15.81 -9.37
N VAL A 23 0.65 -14.73 -9.57
CA VAL A 23 2.04 -14.82 -10.05
C VAL A 23 2.93 -15.45 -8.98
N ALA A 24 2.73 -15.10 -7.71
CA ALA A 24 3.48 -15.63 -6.58
C ALA A 24 3.12 -17.08 -6.20
N ALA A 25 2.04 -17.61 -6.76
CA ALA A 25 1.72 -19.04 -6.71
C ALA A 25 2.68 -19.86 -7.58
N ASP A 26 3.32 -19.23 -8.58
CA ASP A 26 4.39 -19.83 -9.37
C ASP A 26 5.75 -19.41 -8.79
N SER A 27 6.61 -20.38 -8.49
CA SER A 27 7.97 -20.15 -7.97
C SER A 27 8.78 -19.21 -8.86
N ALA A 28 8.61 -19.30 -10.18
CA ALA A 28 9.37 -18.50 -11.14
C ALA A 28 9.00 -17.01 -11.09
N GLY A 29 7.76 -16.68 -10.70
CA GLY A 29 7.28 -15.30 -10.57
C GLY A 29 7.21 -14.80 -9.13
N ARG A 30 7.49 -15.66 -8.15
CA ARG A 30 7.32 -15.40 -6.72
C ARG A 30 8.20 -14.28 -6.20
N ASP A 31 9.50 -14.34 -6.50
CA ASP A 31 10.45 -13.33 -6.03
C ASP A 31 10.18 -11.98 -6.71
N GLU A 32 9.94 -11.98 -8.03
CA GLU A 32 9.63 -10.76 -8.78
C GLU A 32 8.32 -10.12 -8.30
N ALA A 33 7.30 -10.94 -7.98
CA ALA A 33 6.04 -10.47 -7.42
C ALA A 33 6.23 -9.87 -6.03
N ALA A 34 7.12 -10.43 -5.21
CA ALA A 34 7.43 -9.90 -3.90
C ALA A 34 8.11 -8.55 -3.97
N ASP A 35 9.13 -8.43 -4.83
CA ASP A 35 9.89 -7.19 -5.00
C ASP A 35 8.99 -6.05 -5.46
N LEU A 36 8.14 -6.28 -6.49
CA LEU A 36 7.21 -5.27 -6.96
C LEU A 36 6.21 -4.86 -5.87
N TRP A 37 5.71 -5.83 -5.10
CA TRP A 37 4.75 -5.56 -4.03
C TRP A 37 5.37 -4.65 -2.96
N LEU A 38 6.54 -5.01 -2.47
CA LEU A 38 7.25 -4.25 -1.44
C LEU A 38 7.65 -2.87 -1.95
N ASP A 39 8.10 -2.75 -3.19
CA ASP A 39 8.43 -1.46 -3.82
C ASP A 39 7.21 -0.53 -3.85
N LYS A 40 6.03 -1.06 -4.23
CA LYS A 40 4.78 -0.29 -4.20
C LYS A 40 4.38 0.13 -2.80
N VAL A 41 4.47 -0.75 -1.80
CA VAL A 41 4.17 -0.41 -0.40
C VAL A 41 5.12 0.67 0.11
N LYS A 42 6.42 0.59 -0.21
CA LYS A 42 7.43 1.59 0.17
C LYS A 42 7.20 2.95 -0.50
N ALA A 43 6.66 2.96 -1.72
CA ALA A 43 6.32 4.18 -2.43
C ALA A 43 5.02 4.83 -1.91
N MET A 44 4.14 4.06 -1.26
CA MET A 44 2.90 4.58 -0.68
C MET A 44 3.15 5.23 0.68
N PRO A 45 2.44 6.32 1.01
CA PRO A 45 2.44 6.85 2.36
C PRO A 45 1.78 5.85 3.32
N VAL A 46 2.28 5.81 4.55
CA VAL A 46 1.74 4.96 5.62
C VAL A 46 0.26 5.28 5.83
N SER A 47 -0.60 4.32 5.53
CA SER A 47 -2.06 4.48 5.49
C SER A 47 -2.74 3.13 5.72
N SER A 48 -4.07 3.12 5.84
CA SER A 48 -4.83 1.88 5.89
C SER A 48 -4.56 0.98 4.67
N ASP A 49 -4.31 1.57 3.51
CA ASP A 49 -4.08 0.84 2.26
C ASP A 49 -2.71 0.16 2.25
N SER A 50 -1.66 0.84 2.72
CA SER A 50 -0.32 0.24 2.84
C SER A 50 -0.31 -0.94 3.83
N VAL A 51 -1.04 -0.82 4.95
CA VAL A 51 -1.20 -1.92 5.92
C VAL A 51 -1.99 -3.08 5.34
N ALA A 52 -3.08 -2.81 4.59
CA ALA A 52 -3.86 -3.85 3.92
C ALA A 52 -3.01 -4.61 2.89
N ALA A 53 -2.16 -3.89 2.14
CA ALA A 53 -1.21 -4.48 1.21
C ALA A 53 -0.18 -5.39 1.91
N LEU A 54 0.41 -4.95 3.03
CA LEU A 54 1.35 -5.77 3.81
C LEU A 54 0.67 -7.01 4.42
N ASN A 55 -0.55 -6.89 4.94
CA ASN A 55 -1.29 -8.06 5.46
C ASN A 55 -1.54 -9.11 4.38
N ARG A 56 -1.93 -8.67 3.17
CA ARG A 56 -2.12 -9.57 2.03
C ARG A 56 -0.81 -10.21 1.57
N PHE A 57 0.28 -9.45 1.59
CA PHE A 57 1.63 -9.95 1.30
C PHE A 57 1.99 -11.09 2.25
N LEU A 58 1.79 -10.90 3.56
CA LEU A 58 2.06 -11.91 4.58
C LEU A 58 1.15 -13.15 4.47
N GLY A 59 -0.01 -13.02 3.83
CA GLY A 59 -0.88 -14.15 3.50
C GLY A 59 -0.34 -15.03 2.36
N VAL A 60 0.50 -14.49 1.48
CA VAL A 60 1.11 -15.24 0.36
C VAL A 60 2.55 -15.64 0.65
N PHE A 61 3.30 -14.75 1.26
CA PHE A 61 4.69 -14.91 1.67
C PHE A 61 4.71 -15.08 3.18
N THR A 62 4.54 -16.32 3.63
CA THR A 62 4.47 -16.65 5.05
C THR A 62 5.85 -16.87 5.70
N SER A 63 6.87 -17.10 4.88
CA SER A 63 8.24 -17.40 5.28
C SER A 63 9.26 -16.74 4.35
N GLY A 64 10.48 -16.55 4.86
CA GLY A 64 11.58 -15.88 4.16
C GLY A 64 11.82 -14.46 4.65
N GLU A 65 12.95 -13.88 4.25
CA GLU A 65 13.38 -12.54 4.68
C GLU A 65 12.37 -11.45 4.31
N GLN A 66 11.69 -11.60 3.17
CA GLN A 66 10.66 -10.65 2.74
C GLN A 66 9.44 -10.69 3.68
N ALA A 67 9.05 -11.87 4.19
CA ALA A 67 7.96 -12.01 5.14
C ALA A 67 8.30 -11.35 6.48
N ASP A 68 9.52 -11.56 6.98
CA ASP A 68 9.97 -10.94 8.23
C ASP A 68 10.08 -9.42 8.11
N SER A 69 10.62 -8.93 6.99
CA SER A 69 10.66 -7.49 6.68
C SER A 69 9.26 -6.89 6.60
N ALA A 70 8.32 -7.56 5.94
CA ALA A 70 6.94 -7.11 5.82
C ALA A 70 6.22 -7.08 7.19
N ARG A 71 6.48 -8.04 8.09
CA ARG A 71 5.95 -8.02 9.46
C ARG A 71 6.46 -6.83 10.26
N GLN A 72 7.77 -6.57 10.19
CA GLN A 72 8.37 -5.42 10.89
C GLN A 72 7.81 -4.09 10.38
N GLU A 73 7.72 -3.94 9.06
CA GLU A 73 7.16 -2.73 8.45
C GLU A 73 5.68 -2.58 8.79
N LEU A 74 4.90 -3.67 8.79
CA LEU A 74 3.49 -3.66 9.19
C LEU A 74 3.31 -3.19 10.63
N ALA A 75 4.10 -3.71 11.57
CA ALA A 75 4.07 -3.28 12.96
C ALA A 75 4.43 -1.78 13.12
N ARG A 76 5.45 -1.32 12.39
CA ARG A 76 5.86 0.08 12.34
C ARG A 76 4.73 0.97 11.82
N GLN A 77 4.11 0.59 10.71
CA GLN A 77 3.01 1.34 10.10
C GLN A 77 1.78 1.40 11.00
N GLN A 78 1.41 0.29 11.63
CA GLN A 78 0.31 0.25 12.59
C GLN A 78 0.57 1.16 13.79
N THR A 79 1.81 1.21 14.28
CA THR A 79 2.20 2.10 15.38
C THR A 79 2.06 3.57 14.96
N LEU A 80 2.52 3.93 13.76
CA LEU A 80 2.38 5.27 13.21
C LEU A 80 0.91 5.65 12.98
N LEU A 81 0.06 4.72 12.54
CA LEU A 81 -1.37 4.97 12.35
C LEU A 81 -2.15 5.05 13.66
N ALA A 82 -1.67 4.39 14.70
CA ALA A 82 -2.18 4.52 16.06
C ALA A 82 -1.78 5.87 16.68
N ASP A 83 -0.77 6.57 16.14
CA ASP A 83 -0.36 7.89 16.59
C ASP A 83 -1.45 8.95 16.29
N PRO A 84 -2.00 9.63 17.32
CA PRO A 84 -2.98 10.70 17.13
C PRO A 84 -2.48 11.85 16.25
N ALA A 85 -1.17 12.15 16.26
CA ALA A 85 -0.58 13.21 15.44
C ALA A 85 -0.65 12.85 13.95
N TYR A 86 -0.48 11.56 13.63
CA TYR A 86 -0.59 11.05 12.27
C TYR A 86 -2.06 11.08 11.80
N GLN A 87 -2.99 10.66 12.66
CA GLN A 87 -4.43 10.74 12.36
C GLN A 87 -4.90 12.18 12.15
N ALA A 88 -4.42 13.13 12.97
CA ALA A 88 -4.73 14.54 12.81
C ALA A 88 -4.25 15.09 11.45
N ARG A 89 -3.03 14.70 11.02
CA ARG A 89 -2.52 15.04 9.68
C ARG A 89 -3.32 14.39 8.56
N ALA A 90 -3.64 13.10 8.66
CA ALA A 90 -4.44 12.40 7.67
C ALA A 90 -5.84 13.03 7.50
N ARG A 91 -6.49 13.38 8.63
CA ARG A 91 -7.76 14.12 8.64
C ARG A 91 -7.61 15.54 8.10
N GLY A 92 -6.49 16.21 8.36
CA GLY A 92 -6.18 17.53 7.83
C GLY A 92 -6.04 17.53 6.31
N LEU A 93 -5.31 16.56 5.74
CA LEU A 93 -5.14 16.40 4.29
C LEU A 93 -6.46 16.07 3.58
N ALA A 94 -7.29 15.21 4.16
CA ALA A 94 -8.62 14.89 3.62
C ALA A 94 -9.55 16.12 3.56
N GLN A 95 -9.42 17.06 4.51
CA GLN A 95 -10.17 18.31 4.52
C GLN A 95 -9.59 19.36 3.55
N VAL A 96 -8.26 19.44 3.42
CA VAL A 96 -7.60 20.38 2.49
C VAL A 96 -7.87 20.00 1.02
N GLY A 97 -7.96 18.71 0.69
CA GLY A 97 -8.39 18.26 -0.63
C GLY A 97 -9.81 18.72 -1.01
N LYS A 98 -10.68 18.94 -0.02
CA LYS A 98 -12.01 19.54 -0.24
C LYS A 98 -12.01 21.07 -0.31
N ALA A 99 -11.02 21.74 0.28
CA ALA A 99 -10.89 23.19 0.23
C ALA A 99 -10.26 23.71 -1.09
N ALA A 100 -9.50 22.87 -1.80
CA ALA A 100 -8.89 23.25 -3.09
C ALA A 100 -9.91 23.41 -4.25
N ALA A 101 -11.17 23.04 -4.05
CA ALA A 101 -12.25 23.23 -5.03
C ALA A 101 -13.05 24.54 -4.85
N ALA A 102 -12.62 25.46 -3.97
CA ALA A 102 -13.29 26.75 -3.80
C ALA A 102 -12.39 27.91 -4.28
N PRO A 103 -12.46 28.33 -5.56
CA PRO A 103 -12.08 29.68 -5.90
C PRO A 103 -13.13 30.65 -5.33
N ARG A 104 -12.74 31.25 -4.21
CA ARG A 104 -12.90 32.68 -3.90
C ARG A 104 -14.30 33.28 -4.07
N SER A 105 -14.93 33.58 -2.93
CA SER A 105 -15.71 34.81 -2.78
C SER A 105 -14.95 36.00 -3.36
N ARG A 106 -15.58 36.75 -4.26
CA ARG A 106 -15.29 38.16 -4.46
C ARG A 106 -16.54 38.87 -4.98
N ASN A 107 -17.14 39.63 -4.06
CA ASN A 107 -17.85 40.91 -4.20
C ASN A 107 -18.78 41.12 -5.40
#